data_AF-A0A7X8XGL2-F1
#
_entry.id   AF-A0A7X8XGL2-F1
#
_cell.length_a   1.000
_cell.length_b   1.000
_cell.length_c   1.000
_cell.angle_alpha   90.00
_cell.angle_beta   90.00
_cell.angle_gamma   90.00
#
_symmetry.space_group_name_H-M   'P 1'
#
loop_
_entity.id
_entity.type
_entity.pdbx_description
1 polymer ?
#
loop_
_entity_poly.entity_id
_entity_poly.type
_entity_poly.pdbx_seq_one_letter_code
_entity_poly.pdbx_strand_id
1 'polypeptide(L)'
;DLIFVLVFGMGIQGVAYATVISQLVSTVLSLRLLFTTKEVIRIRIPKIQIHKVFAGEILRLGVPSGIQNSVTSFANVILQYSINLFGASAIAGNGAFMRIQGFAFIPITAFGLALTTFTGQNLGAGEFERVKQGSRFGILFAMLIAEAIGLIIYFGAGPMLSLFSRDPEVLAYGISKAKISALLLFPMALSHAMAGLYRGAGKSIVPMTVMLAVWCVFRIIFIQVGLYLFHDIRVVFWAYPVTWSISAVIFTIYYFTVDWMGQEKYARAAA
;
A
#
# COMPACT_ATOMS: atom_id res chain seq x y z
N ASP A 1 6.14 -10.35 21.32
CA ASP A 1 7.44 -10.86 20.84
C ASP A 1 8.50 -10.95 21.93
N LEU A 2 8.93 -9.83 22.53
CA LEU A 2 10.06 -9.82 23.48
C LEU A 2 9.95 -10.82 24.64
N ILE A 3 8.77 -10.97 25.25
CA ILE A 3 8.56 -11.92 26.35
C ILE A 3 8.76 -13.37 25.85
N PHE A 4 8.16 -13.74 24.72
CA PHE A 4 8.27 -15.10 24.18
C PHE A 4 9.67 -15.45 23.68
N VAL A 5 10.40 -14.47 23.14
CA VAL A 5 11.75 -14.70 22.61
C VAL A 5 12.80 -14.63 23.71
N LEU A 6 12.79 -13.58 24.54
CA LEU A 6 13.86 -13.33 25.52
C LEU A 6 13.61 -14.05 26.85
N VAL A 7 12.36 -14.16 27.30
CA VAL A 7 12.03 -14.75 28.61
C VAL A 7 11.77 -16.25 28.47
N PHE A 8 10.95 -16.64 27.50
CA PHE A 8 10.60 -18.05 27.29
C PHE A 8 11.56 -18.80 26.35
N GLY A 9 12.53 -18.11 25.72
CA GLY A 9 13.56 -18.74 24.88
C GLY A 9 13.03 -19.45 23.63
N MET A 10 11.79 -19.17 23.20
CA MET A 10 11.11 -19.92 22.15
C MET A 10 11.54 -19.55 20.71
N GLY A 11 12.55 -18.69 20.57
CA GLY A 11 13.10 -18.27 19.27
C GLY A 11 12.02 -17.82 18.28
N ILE A 12 12.07 -18.36 17.05
CA ILE A 12 11.15 -18.00 15.96
C ILE A 12 9.71 -18.43 16.26
N GLN A 13 9.52 -19.59 16.93
CA GLN A 13 8.17 -20.06 17.31
C GLN A 13 7.51 -19.10 18.32
N GLY A 14 8.30 -18.52 19.21
CA GLY A 14 7.83 -17.50 20.15
C GLY A 14 7.26 -16.25 19.47
N VAL A 15 7.88 -15.80 18.36
CA VAL A 15 7.37 -14.69 17.55
C VAL A 15 6.04 -15.04 16.88
N ALA A 16 5.91 -16.28 16.37
CA ALA A 16 4.67 -16.75 15.78
C ALA A 16 3.52 -16.79 16.80
N TYR A 17 3.75 -17.39 17.98
CA TYR A 17 2.74 -17.41 19.05
C TYR A 17 2.33 -16.02 19.52
N ALA A 18 3.30 -15.13 19.72
CA ALA A 18 3.01 -13.76 20.12
C ALA A 18 2.12 -13.03 19.11
N THR A 19 2.34 -13.26 17.81
CA THR A 19 1.50 -12.69 16.74
C THR A 19 0.07 -13.25 16.80
N VAL A 20 -0.08 -14.57 16.89
CA VAL A 20 -1.41 -15.23 16.96
C VAL A 20 -2.18 -14.76 18.19
N ILE A 21 -1.54 -14.73 19.36
CA ILE A 21 -2.17 -14.27 20.60
C ILE A 21 -2.60 -12.81 20.49
N SER A 22 -1.75 -11.94 19.92
CA SER A 22 -2.08 -10.52 19.74
C SER A 22 -3.29 -10.32 18.83
N GLN A 23 -3.37 -11.08 17.72
CA GLN A 23 -4.54 -11.04 16.82
C GLN A 23 -5.80 -11.58 17.49
N LEU A 24 -5.69 -12.67 18.28
CA LEU A 24 -6.82 -13.23 19.03
C LEU A 24 -7.36 -12.22 20.04
N VAL A 25 -6.48 -11.59 20.83
CA VAL A 25 -6.88 -10.56 21.80
C VAL A 25 -7.56 -9.38 21.09
N SER A 26 -6.99 -8.89 19.99
CA SER A 26 -7.60 -7.80 19.20
C SER A 26 -8.99 -8.18 18.67
N THR A 27 -9.15 -9.41 18.19
CA THR A 27 -10.44 -9.94 17.69
C THR A 27 -11.47 -10.02 18.81
N VAL A 28 -11.09 -10.57 19.96
CA VAL A 28 -11.99 -10.70 21.14
C VAL A 28 -12.43 -9.32 21.62
N LEU A 29 -11.52 -8.36 21.74
CA LEU A 29 -11.84 -6.99 22.16
C LEU A 29 -12.76 -6.30 21.14
N SER A 30 -12.50 -6.46 19.84
CA SER A 30 -13.33 -5.89 18.78
C SER A 30 -14.73 -6.48 18.75
N LEU A 31 -14.86 -7.81 18.88
CA LEU A 31 -16.15 -8.48 18.97
C LEU A 31 -16.92 -8.05 20.22
N ARG A 32 -16.25 -7.98 21.38
CA ARG A 32 -16.86 -7.50 22.61
C ARG A 32 -17.44 -6.10 22.42
N LEU A 33 -16.67 -5.17 21.82
CA LEU A 33 -17.13 -3.82 21.51
C LEU A 33 -18.35 -3.83 20.57
N LEU A 34 -18.33 -4.66 19.52
CA LEU A 34 -19.44 -4.76 18.56
C LEU A 34 -20.72 -5.34 19.19
N PHE A 35 -20.62 -6.18 20.23
CA PHE A 35 -21.79 -6.69 20.96
C PHE A 35 -22.31 -5.72 22.02
N THR A 36 -21.44 -4.90 22.62
CA THR A 36 -21.80 -4.00 23.74
C THR A 36 -22.09 -2.55 23.32
N THR A 37 -21.66 -2.12 22.13
CA THR A 37 -21.88 -0.74 21.66
C THR A 37 -23.36 -0.41 21.50
N LYS A 38 -23.71 0.85 21.74
CA LYS A 38 -25.07 1.39 21.52
C LYS A 38 -25.24 2.03 20.14
N GLU A 39 -24.17 2.09 19.36
CA GLU A 39 -24.15 2.66 18.02
C GLU A 39 -24.83 1.75 16.98
N VAL A 40 -25.06 2.31 15.78
CA VAL A 40 -25.70 1.61 14.64
C VAL A 40 -24.99 0.31 14.25
N ILE A 41 -23.69 0.20 14.54
CA ILE A 41 -22.84 -0.95 14.19
C ILE A 41 -23.00 -2.18 15.11
N ARG A 42 -23.91 -2.15 16.09
CA ARG A 42 -24.10 -3.24 17.05
C ARG A 42 -24.54 -4.54 16.38
N ILE A 43 -23.81 -5.64 16.63
CA ILE A 43 -24.16 -6.96 16.12
C ILE A 43 -25.30 -7.57 16.93
N ARG A 44 -26.32 -8.09 16.22
CA ARG A 44 -27.41 -8.88 16.80
C ARG A 44 -27.38 -10.28 16.20
N ILE A 45 -26.94 -11.27 16.99
CA ILE A 45 -26.76 -12.67 16.55
C ILE A 45 -27.99 -13.23 15.80
N PRO A 46 -29.24 -13.02 16.26
CA PRO A 46 -30.42 -13.57 15.56
C PRO A 46 -30.69 -12.96 14.18
N LYS A 47 -30.03 -11.84 13.83
CA LYS A 47 -30.19 -11.14 12.56
C LYS A 47 -29.05 -11.40 11.57
N ILE A 48 -28.10 -12.26 11.91
CA ILE A 48 -26.99 -12.62 11.02
C ILE A 48 -27.55 -13.52 9.92
N GLN A 49 -27.62 -12.98 8.70
CA GLN A 49 -28.04 -13.71 7.51
C GLN A 49 -27.22 -13.25 6.31
N ILE A 50 -26.98 -14.16 5.35
CA ILE A 50 -26.27 -13.82 4.12
C ILE A 50 -27.26 -13.19 3.14
N HIS A 51 -27.18 -11.88 3.00
CA HIS A 51 -27.89 -11.16 1.96
C HIS A 51 -27.10 -11.24 0.65
N LYS A 52 -27.59 -12.04 -0.31
CA LYS A 52 -26.90 -12.30 -1.60
C LYS A 52 -26.49 -11.04 -2.35
N VAL A 53 -27.32 -9.99 -2.29
CA VAL A 53 -27.03 -8.69 -2.94
C VAL A 53 -25.77 -8.05 -2.34
N PHE A 54 -25.73 -7.86 -1.02
CA PHE A 54 -24.56 -7.29 -0.33
C PHE A 54 -23.34 -8.20 -0.42
N ALA A 55 -23.51 -9.52 -0.34
CA ALA A 55 -22.41 -10.47 -0.52
C ALA A 55 -21.79 -10.35 -1.91
N GLY A 56 -22.62 -10.21 -2.96
CA GLY A 56 -22.15 -9.97 -4.33
C GLY A 56 -21.38 -8.66 -4.48
N GLU A 57 -21.83 -7.58 -3.84
CA GLU A 57 -21.11 -6.30 -3.87
C GLU A 57 -19.78 -6.35 -3.12
N ILE A 58 -19.75 -6.99 -1.95
CA ILE A 58 -18.51 -7.22 -1.19
C ILE A 58 -17.51 -8.00 -2.03
N LEU A 59 -17.94 -9.08 -2.69
CA LEU A 59 -17.07 -9.85 -3.57
C LEU A 59 -16.61 -9.04 -4.79
N ARG A 60 -17.51 -8.27 -5.42
CA ARG A 60 -17.17 -7.42 -6.57
C ARG A 60 -16.11 -6.38 -6.26
N LEU A 61 -16.07 -5.86 -5.02
CA LEU A 61 -15.06 -4.88 -4.59
C LEU A 61 -13.81 -5.53 -4.00
N GLY A 62 -14.00 -6.61 -3.25
CA GLY A 62 -12.96 -7.32 -2.51
C GLY A 62 -12.10 -8.23 -3.37
N VAL A 63 -12.69 -9.01 -4.28
CA VAL A 63 -11.94 -9.96 -5.14
C VAL A 63 -10.91 -9.24 -6.01
N PRO A 64 -11.23 -8.14 -6.73
CA PRO A 64 -10.22 -7.39 -7.48
C PRO A 64 -9.07 -6.88 -6.62
N SER A 65 -9.38 -6.37 -5.42
CA SER A 65 -8.38 -5.88 -4.47
C SER A 65 -7.51 -7.03 -3.93
N GLY A 66 -8.10 -8.19 -3.68
CA GLY A 66 -7.39 -9.41 -3.25
C GLY A 66 -6.44 -9.92 -4.34
N ILE A 67 -6.93 -10.05 -5.58
CA ILE A 67 -6.11 -10.45 -6.74
C ILE A 67 -4.95 -9.46 -6.94
N GLN A 68 -5.23 -8.16 -6.89
CA GLN A 68 -4.20 -7.12 -6.97
C GLN A 68 -3.09 -7.34 -5.95
N ASN A 69 -3.44 -7.49 -4.66
CA ASN A 69 -2.46 -7.65 -3.59
C ASN A 69 -1.68 -8.96 -3.69
N SER A 70 -2.34 -10.05 -4.06
CA SER A 70 -1.70 -11.37 -4.25
C SER A 70 -0.68 -11.35 -5.37
N VAL A 71 -1.05 -10.82 -6.54
CA VAL A 71 -0.14 -10.75 -7.69
C VAL A 71 0.97 -9.73 -7.45
N THR A 72 0.70 -8.62 -6.78
CA THR A 72 1.75 -7.65 -6.38
C THR A 72 2.75 -8.29 -5.42
N SER A 73 2.28 -9.09 -4.46
CA SER A 73 3.15 -9.86 -3.55
C SER A 73 4.01 -10.85 -4.32
N PHE A 74 3.44 -11.56 -5.30
CA PHE A 74 4.20 -12.45 -6.17
C PHE A 74 5.25 -11.70 -7.02
N ALA A 75 4.89 -10.53 -7.58
CA ALA A 75 5.83 -9.69 -8.32
C ALA A 75 7.00 -9.22 -7.42
N ASN A 76 6.75 -8.95 -6.14
CA ASN A 76 7.81 -8.63 -5.18
C ASN A 76 8.76 -9.81 -4.92
N VAL A 77 8.31 -11.07 -5.04
CA VAL A 77 9.19 -12.25 -4.97
C VAL A 77 10.14 -12.29 -6.17
N ILE A 78 9.64 -12.03 -7.38
CA ILE A 78 10.46 -11.97 -8.61
C ILE A 78 11.49 -10.83 -8.52
N LEU A 79 11.07 -9.70 -7.95
CA LEU A 79 11.92 -8.55 -7.71
C LEU A 79 13.04 -8.87 -6.71
N GLN A 80 12.70 -9.57 -5.63
CA GLN A 80 13.70 -10.03 -4.66
C GLN A 80 14.66 -11.04 -5.29
N TYR A 81 14.18 -11.95 -6.14
CA TYR A 81 15.05 -12.84 -6.91
C TYR A 81 16.08 -12.07 -7.74
N SER A 82 15.67 -10.98 -8.41
CA SER A 82 16.57 -10.13 -9.19
C SER A 82 17.65 -9.45 -8.33
N ILE A 83 17.32 -9.11 -7.07
CA ILE A 83 18.28 -8.56 -6.10
C ILE A 83 19.26 -9.64 -5.63
N ASN A 84 18.80 -10.88 -5.46
CA ASN A 84 19.65 -11.98 -4.99
C ASN A 84 20.81 -12.29 -5.95
N LEU A 85 20.67 -11.97 -7.24
CA LEU A 85 21.73 -12.12 -8.24
C LEU A 85 22.98 -11.26 -7.93
N PHE A 86 22.85 -10.23 -7.09
CA PHE A 86 23.93 -9.32 -6.70
C PHE A 86 24.57 -9.66 -5.34
N GLY A 87 24.26 -10.82 -4.77
CA GLY A 87 24.93 -11.34 -3.57
C GLY A 87 24.34 -10.89 -2.23
N ALA A 88 24.90 -11.43 -1.14
CA ALA A 88 24.35 -11.28 0.20
C ALA A 88 24.33 -9.81 0.69
N SER A 89 25.34 -9.01 0.33
CA SER A 89 25.44 -7.60 0.70
C SER A 89 24.30 -6.77 0.11
N ALA A 90 23.92 -7.04 -1.15
CA ALA A 90 22.78 -6.41 -1.81
C ALA A 90 21.44 -6.78 -1.16
N ILE A 91 21.26 -8.05 -0.79
CA ILE A 91 20.07 -8.54 -0.07
C ILE A 91 19.94 -7.83 1.27
N ALA A 92 21.02 -7.77 2.05
CA ALA A 92 21.05 -7.14 3.36
C ALA A 92 20.78 -5.62 3.26
N GLY A 93 21.42 -4.93 2.30
CA GLY A 93 21.26 -3.50 2.08
C GLY A 93 19.85 -3.13 1.65
N ASN A 94 19.28 -3.91 0.72
CA ASN A 94 17.88 -3.80 0.31
C ASN A 94 16.93 -4.02 1.49
N GLY A 95 17.13 -5.09 2.28
CA GLY A 95 16.29 -5.41 3.43
C GLY A 95 16.32 -4.31 4.50
N ALA A 96 17.50 -3.75 4.79
CA ALA A 96 17.64 -2.61 5.70
C ALA A 96 16.87 -1.38 5.20
N PHE A 97 17.03 -1.03 3.92
CA PHE A 97 16.28 0.07 3.32
C PHE A 97 14.76 -0.16 3.37
N MET A 98 14.28 -1.37 3.05
CA MET A 98 12.84 -1.67 3.08
C MET A 98 12.24 -1.49 4.47
N ARG A 99 12.98 -1.79 5.55
CA ARG A 99 12.54 -1.52 6.93
C ARG A 99 12.39 -0.03 7.20
N ILE A 100 13.34 0.78 6.76
CA ILE A 100 13.30 2.24 6.86
C ILE A 100 12.13 2.80 6.04
N GLN A 101 11.99 2.36 4.78
CA GLN A 101 10.89 2.76 3.90
C GLN A 101 9.51 2.37 4.47
N GLY A 102 9.44 1.28 5.25
CA GLY A 102 8.21 0.87 5.92
C GLY A 102 7.56 1.98 6.75
N PHE A 103 8.36 2.87 7.37
CA PHE A 103 7.84 4.04 8.09
C PHE A 103 7.14 5.05 7.20
N ALA A 104 7.62 5.24 5.96
CA ALA A 104 6.92 6.06 4.97
C ALA A 104 5.64 5.37 4.45
N PHE A 105 5.64 4.04 4.40
CA PHE A 105 4.51 3.27 3.88
C PHE A 105 3.29 3.27 4.82
N ILE A 106 3.50 3.38 6.13
CA ILE A 106 2.43 3.46 7.13
C ILE A 106 1.44 4.61 6.84
N PRO A 107 1.86 5.90 6.77
CA PRO A 107 0.92 6.99 6.49
C PRO A 107 0.33 6.89 5.08
N ILE A 108 1.09 6.44 4.08
CA ILE A 108 0.59 6.25 2.71
C ILE A 108 -0.60 5.29 2.69
N THR A 109 -0.46 4.13 3.33
CA THR A 109 -1.53 3.13 3.38
C THR A 109 -2.70 3.60 4.24
N ALA A 110 -2.44 4.30 5.35
CA ALA A 110 -3.48 4.88 6.19
C ALA A 110 -4.37 5.86 5.43
N PHE A 111 -3.78 6.78 4.65
CA PHE A 111 -4.54 7.71 3.81
C PHE A 111 -5.29 7.00 2.69
N GLY A 112 -4.70 5.97 2.06
CA GLY A 112 -5.41 5.16 1.07
C GLY A 112 -6.67 4.48 1.63
N LEU A 113 -6.59 3.93 2.85
CA LEU A 113 -7.74 3.33 3.54
C LEU A 113 -8.76 4.39 3.96
N ALA A 114 -8.31 5.51 4.51
CA ALA A 114 -9.17 6.62 4.90
C ALA A 114 -9.94 7.19 3.70
N LEU A 115 -9.28 7.40 2.56
CA LEU A 115 -9.92 7.86 1.32
C LEU A 115 -10.93 6.85 0.78
N THR A 116 -10.69 5.54 0.94
CA THR A 116 -11.65 4.50 0.55
C THR A 116 -12.96 4.67 1.33
N THR A 117 -12.87 4.73 2.67
CA THR A 117 -14.03 4.86 3.55
C THR A 117 -14.72 6.21 3.37
N PHE A 118 -13.96 7.32 3.37
CA PHE A 118 -14.46 8.67 3.21
C PHE A 118 -15.24 8.82 1.90
N THR A 119 -14.66 8.35 0.79
CA THR A 119 -15.30 8.45 -0.53
C THR A 119 -16.56 7.60 -0.60
N GLY A 120 -16.50 6.34 -0.14
CA GLY A 120 -17.66 5.45 -0.18
C GLY A 120 -18.85 5.96 0.63
N GLN A 121 -18.58 6.51 1.82
CA GLN A 121 -19.63 7.09 2.67
C GLN A 121 -20.23 8.36 2.07
N ASN A 122 -19.41 9.30 1.60
CA ASN A 122 -19.92 10.57 1.08
C ASN A 122 -20.58 10.42 -0.30
N LEU A 123 -20.07 9.55 -1.18
CA LEU A 123 -20.77 9.24 -2.43
C LEU A 123 -22.10 8.52 -2.17
N GLY A 124 -22.14 7.59 -1.20
CA GLY A 124 -23.38 6.95 -0.78
C GLY A 124 -24.42 7.93 -0.22
N ALA A 125 -23.97 9.05 0.34
CA ALA A 125 -24.82 10.15 0.84
C ALA A 125 -25.14 11.23 -0.22
N GLY A 126 -24.61 11.12 -1.45
CA GLY A 126 -24.80 12.15 -2.49
C GLY A 126 -23.97 13.43 -2.29
N GLU A 127 -23.01 13.43 -1.37
CA GLU A 127 -22.21 14.60 -0.98
C GLU A 127 -20.98 14.79 -1.90
N PHE A 128 -21.21 15.01 -3.19
CA PHE A 128 -20.14 15.02 -4.20
C PHE A 128 -19.08 16.12 -4.00
N GLU A 129 -19.50 17.34 -3.63
CA GLU A 129 -18.54 18.42 -3.37
C GLU A 129 -17.64 18.12 -2.18
N ARG A 130 -18.18 17.47 -1.15
CA ARG A 130 -17.40 17.01 0.00
C ARG A 130 -16.39 15.94 -0.40
N VAL A 131 -16.76 15.02 -1.30
CA VAL A 131 -15.82 14.03 -1.88
C VAL A 131 -14.69 14.74 -2.62
N LYS A 132 -14.99 15.73 -3.46
CA LYS A 132 -13.99 16.47 -4.24
C LYS A 132 -13.01 17.23 -3.34
N GLN A 133 -13.50 17.95 -2.34
CA GLN A 133 -12.65 18.70 -1.41
C GLN A 133 -11.82 17.77 -0.52
N GLY A 134 -12.46 16.76 0.08
CA GLY A 134 -11.78 15.82 0.97
C GLY A 134 -10.77 14.93 0.27
N SER A 135 -11.06 14.49 -0.97
CA SER A 135 -10.10 13.71 -1.76
C SER A 135 -8.86 14.53 -2.13
N ARG A 136 -9.03 15.78 -2.59
CA ARG A 136 -7.90 16.68 -2.88
C ARG A 136 -7.02 16.91 -1.67
N PHE A 137 -7.63 17.19 -0.51
CA PHE A 137 -6.90 17.35 0.75
C PHE A 137 -6.15 16.06 1.12
N GLY A 138 -6.84 14.93 1.15
CA GLY A 138 -6.24 13.65 1.54
C GLY A 138 -5.11 13.21 0.61
N ILE A 139 -5.25 13.39 -0.70
CA ILE A 139 -4.22 13.08 -1.70
C ILE A 139 -3.01 14.00 -1.52
N LEU A 140 -3.23 15.32 -1.44
CA LEU A 140 -2.14 16.29 -1.27
C LEU A 140 -1.37 16.03 0.04
N PHE A 141 -2.09 15.84 1.13
CA PHE A 141 -1.48 15.62 2.43
C PHE A 141 -0.72 14.29 2.50
N ALA A 142 -1.24 13.23 1.88
CA ALA A 142 -0.53 11.95 1.75
C ALA A 142 0.78 12.10 0.97
N MET A 143 0.77 12.85 -0.14
CA MET A 143 1.98 13.15 -0.92
C MET A 143 3.00 13.94 -0.10
N LEU A 144 2.57 15.02 0.57
CA LEU A 144 3.45 15.88 1.36
C LEU A 144 4.09 15.13 2.53
N ILE A 145 3.33 14.31 3.26
CA ILE A 145 3.89 13.51 4.35
C ILE A 145 4.87 12.46 3.82
N ALA A 146 4.49 11.75 2.75
CA ALA A 146 5.35 10.74 2.17
C ALA A 146 6.68 11.32 1.71
N GLU A 147 6.65 12.49 1.06
CA GLU A 147 7.84 13.17 0.57
C GLU A 147 8.64 13.81 1.71
N ALA A 148 8.00 14.35 2.74
CA ALA A 148 8.70 14.84 3.93
C ALA A 148 9.51 13.71 4.60
N ILE A 149 8.91 12.53 4.76
CA ILE A 149 9.62 11.33 5.24
C ILE A 149 10.71 10.91 4.24
N GLY A 150 10.42 10.99 2.95
CA GLY A 150 11.38 10.77 1.87
C GLY A 150 12.63 11.64 1.98
N LEU A 151 12.49 12.93 2.21
CA LEU A 151 13.61 13.85 2.42
C LEU A 151 14.42 13.48 3.67
N ILE A 152 13.76 13.13 4.77
CA ILE A 152 14.43 12.64 5.99
C ILE A 152 15.26 11.40 5.68
N ILE A 153 14.69 10.43 4.96
CA ILE A 153 15.39 9.21 4.54
C ILE A 153 16.54 9.55 3.59
N TYR A 154 16.35 10.47 2.65
CA TYR A 154 17.36 10.85 1.67
C TYR A 154 18.59 11.45 2.34
N PHE A 155 18.41 12.43 3.24
CA PHE A 155 19.53 13.07 3.94
C PHE A 155 20.08 12.20 5.07
N GLY A 156 19.24 11.40 5.73
CA GLY A 156 19.58 10.53 6.84
C GLY A 156 19.99 9.10 6.48
N ALA A 157 20.06 8.74 5.19
CA ALA A 157 20.23 7.36 4.74
C ALA A 157 21.40 6.63 5.42
N GLY A 158 22.57 7.27 5.49
CA GLY A 158 23.78 6.68 6.09
C GLY A 158 23.59 6.32 7.57
N PRO A 159 23.34 7.31 8.46
CA PRO A 159 23.08 7.05 9.86
C PRO A 159 21.94 6.05 10.11
N MET A 160 20.83 6.16 9.39
CA MET A 160 19.68 5.26 9.56
C MET A 160 20.01 3.82 9.17
N LEU A 161 20.74 3.61 8.07
CA LEU A 161 21.16 2.27 7.63
C LEU A 161 22.25 1.68 8.52
N SER A 162 23.09 2.52 9.14
CA SER A 162 24.12 2.08 10.08
C SER A 162 23.57 1.42 11.36
N LEU A 163 22.28 1.65 11.66
CA LEU A 163 21.56 0.94 12.73
C LEU A 163 21.34 -0.54 12.41
N PHE A 164 21.38 -0.94 11.13
CA PHE A 164 21.12 -2.31 10.70
C PHE A 164 22.40 -3.08 10.36
N SER A 165 23.43 -2.42 9.84
CA SER A 165 24.71 -3.04 9.51
C SER A 165 25.84 -2.02 9.55
N ARG A 166 27.05 -2.48 9.87
CA ARG A 166 28.29 -1.69 9.80
C ARG A 166 29.17 -2.07 8.60
N ASP A 167 28.74 -3.04 7.80
CA ASP A 167 29.45 -3.44 6.59
C ASP A 167 29.34 -2.35 5.51
N PRO A 168 30.48 -1.79 5.03
CA PRO A 168 30.48 -0.74 4.01
C PRO A 168 29.76 -1.12 2.72
N GLU A 169 29.82 -2.39 2.29
CA GLU A 169 29.19 -2.84 1.06
C GLU A 169 27.66 -2.88 1.20
N VAL A 170 27.18 -3.40 2.33
CA VAL A 170 25.75 -3.39 2.69
C VAL A 170 25.21 -1.96 2.75
N LEU A 171 25.96 -1.05 3.38
CA LEU A 171 25.61 0.37 3.46
C LEU A 171 25.57 1.02 2.08
N ALA A 172 26.52 0.73 1.20
CA ALA A 172 26.56 1.28 -0.15
C ALA A 172 25.29 0.92 -0.95
N TYR A 173 24.86 -0.35 -0.94
CA TYR A 173 23.62 -0.77 -1.60
C TYR A 173 22.38 -0.10 -1.00
N GLY A 174 22.28 -0.09 0.33
CA GLY A 174 21.15 0.53 1.03
C GLY A 174 21.05 2.03 0.75
N ILE A 175 22.17 2.75 0.83
CA ILE A 175 22.25 4.20 0.57
C ILE A 175 21.91 4.47 -0.89
N SER A 176 22.46 3.70 -1.83
CA SER A 176 22.14 3.84 -3.25
C SER A 176 20.63 3.70 -3.50
N LYS A 177 19.99 2.68 -2.91
CA LYS A 177 18.54 2.49 -3.06
C LYS A 177 17.75 3.65 -2.42
N ALA A 178 18.17 4.11 -1.25
CA ALA A 178 17.56 5.24 -0.57
C ALA A 178 17.63 6.52 -1.41
N LYS A 179 18.80 6.82 -1.97
CA LYS A 179 18.98 8.01 -2.81
C LYS A 179 18.12 7.97 -4.08
N ILE A 180 17.90 6.78 -4.66
CA ILE A 180 17.04 6.62 -5.84
C ILE A 180 15.55 6.73 -5.49
N SER A 181 15.12 6.08 -4.41
CA SER A 181 13.68 5.90 -4.12
C SER A 181 13.09 7.01 -3.26
N ALA A 182 13.88 7.62 -2.37
CA ALA A 182 13.34 8.47 -1.30
C ALA A 182 12.79 9.82 -1.79
N LEU A 183 13.32 10.36 -2.90
CA LEU A 183 12.81 11.61 -3.53
C LEU A 183 11.59 11.39 -4.44
N LEU A 184 11.15 10.14 -4.54
CA LEU A 184 10.06 9.71 -5.41
C LEU A 184 9.07 8.88 -4.58
N LEU A 185 8.84 9.26 -3.33
CA LEU A 185 7.79 8.67 -2.50
C LEU A 185 6.44 9.35 -2.74
N PHE A 186 6.41 10.62 -3.16
CA PHE A 186 5.15 11.29 -3.52
C PHE A 186 4.33 10.57 -4.62
N PRO A 187 4.89 10.00 -5.71
CA PRO A 187 4.11 9.29 -6.74
C PRO A 187 3.55 7.96 -6.20
N MET A 188 4.27 7.32 -5.28
CA MET A 188 3.80 6.14 -4.57
C MET A 188 2.59 6.49 -3.71
N ALA A 189 2.68 7.59 -2.94
CA ALA A 189 1.59 8.09 -2.12
C ALA A 189 0.36 8.47 -2.96
N LEU A 190 0.59 9.19 -4.06
CA LEU A 190 -0.46 9.55 -5.03
C LEU A 190 -1.16 8.30 -5.59
N SER A 191 -0.39 7.29 -6.00
CA SER A 191 -0.94 6.04 -6.54
C SER A 191 -1.80 5.30 -5.52
N HIS A 192 -1.35 5.19 -4.26
CA HIS A 192 -2.12 4.54 -3.19
C HIS A 192 -3.36 5.34 -2.78
N ALA A 193 -3.25 6.67 -2.70
CA ALA A 193 -4.35 7.56 -2.37
C ALA A 193 -5.45 7.51 -3.43
N MET A 194 -5.08 7.61 -4.72
CA MET A 194 -6.02 7.49 -5.85
C MET A 194 -6.62 6.08 -5.93
N ALA A 195 -5.84 5.03 -5.70
CA ALA A 195 -6.38 3.67 -5.65
C ALA A 195 -7.42 3.52 -4.52
N GLY A 196 -7.19 4.15 -3.37
CA GLY A 196 -8.15 4.23 -2.27
C GLY A 196 -9.43 4.97 -2.68
N LEU A 197 -9.28 6.16 -3.28
CA LEU A 197 -10.38 6.95 -3.83
C LEU A 197 -11.26 6.13 -4.78
N TYR A 198 -10.66 5.44 -5.76
CA TYR A 198 -11.40 4.65 -6.74
C TYR A 198 -12.09 3.42 -6.14
N ARG A 199 -11.46 2.76 -5.16
CA ARG A 199 -12.14 1.68 -4.40
C ARG A 199 -13.35 2.21 -3.64
N GLY A 200 -13.22 3.39 -3.01
CA GLY A 200 -14.32 4.06 -2.32
C GLY A 200 -15.46 4.43 -3.27
N ALA A 201 -15.14 4.80 -4.52
CA ALA A 201 -16.12 5.05 -5.57
C ALA A 201 -16.72 3.76 -6.20
N GLY A 202 -16.41 2.58 -5.67
CA GLY A 202 -16.90 1.30 -6.19
C GLY A 202 -16.22 0.85 -7.49
N LYS A 203 -15.13 1.50 -7.89
CA LYS A 203 -14.37 1.25 -9.13
C LYS A 203 -13.10 0.43 -8.87
N SER A 204 -13.15 -0.60 -8.01
CA SER A 204 -11.99 -1.40 -7.60
C SER A 204 -11.23 -2.09 -8.74
N ILE A 205 -11.87 -2.29 -9.91
CA ILE A 205 -11.23 -2.86 -11.10
C ILE A 205 -10.18 -1.89 -11.67
N VAL A 206 -10.40 -0.57 -11.61
CA VAL A 206 -9.49 0.44 -12.16
C VAL A 206 -8.11 0.39 -11.48
N PRO A 207 -7.99 0.47 -10.14
CA PRO A 207 -6.68 0.32 -9.52
C PRO A 207 -6.09 -1.07 -9.73
N MET A 208 -6.92 -2.13 -9.76
CA MET A 208 -6.43 -3.49 -10.03
C MET A 208 -5.71 -3.54 -11.39
N THR A 209 -6.36 -3.13 -12.47
CA THR A 209 -5.77 -3.23 -13.82
C THR A 209 -4.52 -2.37 -13.96
N VAL A 210 -4.55 -1.12 -13.51
CA VAL A 210 -3.40 -0.21 -13.59
C VAL A 210 -2.22 -0.75 -12.79
N MET A 211 -2.43 -1.18 -11.53
CA MET A 211 -1.32 -1.67 -10.70
C MET A 211 -0.79 -3.01 -11.22
N LEU A 212 -1.63 -3.92 -11.72
CA LEU A 212 -1.13 -5.17 -12.32
C LEU A 212 -0.33 -4.91 -13.60
N ALA A 213 -0.85 -4.05 -14.49
CA ALA A 213 -0.15 -3.72 -15.73
C ALA A 213 1.20 -3.03 -15.45
N VAL A 214 1.23 -2.07 -14.53
CA VAL A 214 2.42 -1.25 -14.30
C VAL A 214 3.38 -1.89 -13.28
N TRP A 215 2.88 -2.30 -12.12
CA TRP A 215 3.72 -2.76 -11.00
C TRP A 215 4.12 -4.23 -11.10
N CYS A 216 3.45 -5.00 -11.97
CA CYS A 216 3.81 -6.39 -12.24
C CYS A 216 4.37 -6.51 -13.66
N VAL A 217 3.53 -6.37 -14.70
CA VAL A 217 3.93 -6.69 -16.08
C VAL A 217 5.05 -5.77 -16.57
N PHE A 218 4.81 -4.46 -16.59
CA PHE A 218 5.82 -3.49 -17.02
C PHE A 218 7.06 -3.53 -16.13
N ARG A 219 6.90 -3.61 -14.80
CA ARG A 219 8.03 -3.67 -13.86
C ARG A 219 8.95 -4.86 -14.14
N ILE A 220 8.38 -6.06 -14.33
CA ILE A 220 9.16 -7.27 -14.58
C ILE A 220 9.90 -7.13 -15.92
N ILE A 221 9.23 -6.67 -16.97
CA ILE A 221 9.86 -6.45 -18.29
C ILE A 221 11.00 -5.43 -18.18
N PHE A 222 10.76 -4.30 -17.50
CA PHE A 222 11.76 -3.25 -17.29
C PHE A 222 13.02 -3.80 -16.61
N ILE A 223 12.85 -4.63 -15.57
CA ILE A 223 13.98 -5.22 -14.85
C ILE A 223 14.72 -6.24 -15.71
N GLN A 224 14.01 -7.15 -16.37
CA GLN A 224 14.64 -8.20 -17.17
C GLN A 224 15.45 -7.60 -18.33
N VAL A 225 14.85 -6.65 -19.05
CA VAL A 225 15.51 -5.95 -20.16
C VAL A 225 16.67 -5.10 -19.65
N GLY A 226 16.46 -4.31 -18.58
CA GLY A 226 17.51 -3.44 -18.07
C GLY A 226 18.69 -4.20 -17.45
N LEU A 227 18.44 -5.34 -16.78
CA LEU A 227 19.52 -6.20 -16.28
C LEU A 227 20.31 -6.86 -17.42
N TYR A 228 19.63 -7.30 -18.48
CA TYR A 228 20.29 -7.84 -19.67
C TYR A 228 21.21 -6.80 -20.34
N LEU A 229 20.80 -5.53 -20.38
CA LEU A 229 21.57 -4.47 -21.03
C LEU A 229 22.71 -3.91 -20.17
N PHE A 230 22.46 -3.65 -18.88
CA PHE A 230 23.38 -2.88 -18.04
C PHE A 230 24.04 -3.68 -16.92
N HIS A 231 23.50 -4.86 -16.56
CA HIS A 231 23.98 -5.70 -15.44
C HIS A 231 24.20 -4.91 -14.12
N ASP A 232 23.32 -3.95 -13.83
CA ASP A 232 23.45 -3.05 -12.69
C ASP A 232 22.21 -3.12 -11.78
N ILE A 233 22.43 -3.32 -10.48
CA ILE A 233 21.36 -3.39 -9.48
C ILE A 233 20.51 -2.11 -9.42
N ARG A 234 21.08 -0.96 -9.78
CA ARG A 234 20.37 0.32 -9.79
C ARG A 234 19.19 0.30 -10.75
N VAL A 235 19.24 -0.52 -11.81
CA VAL A 235 18.07 -0.78 -12.68
C VAL A 235 16.91 -1.32 -11.86
N VAL A 236 17.17 -2.29 -10.99
CA VAL A 236 16.17 -2.88 -10.09
C VAL A 236 15.63 -1.83 -9.12
N PHE A 237 16.49 -0.95 -8.60
CA PHE A 237 16.09 0.13 -7.71
C PHE A 237 15.22 1.17 -8.42
N TRP A 238 15.57 1.57 -9.64
CA TRP A 238 14.79 2.51 -10.46
C TRP A 238 13.43 1.97 -10.90
N ALA A 239 13.28 0.64 -11.02
CA ALA A 239 12.01 0.02 -11.38
C ALA A 239 10.87 0.43 -10.42
N TYR A 240 11.16 0.66 -9.14
CA TYR A 240 10.17 1.12 -8.16
C TYR A 240 9.64 2.53 -8.47
N PRO A 241 10.44 3.61 -8.42
CA PRO A 241 9.94 4.96 -8.67
C PRO A 241 9.41 5.16 -10.08
N VAL A 242 9.97 4.50 -11.10
CA VAL A 242 9.42 4.56 -12.47
C VAL A 242 7.99 4.02 -12.49
N THR A 243 7.76 2.85 -11.90
CA THR A 243 6.41 2.25 -11.89
C THR A 243 5.41 3.03 -11.04
N TRP A 244 5.83 3.61 -9.92
CA TRP A 244 4.98 4.51 -9.13
C TRP A 244 4.61 5.77 -9.90
N SER A 245 5.55 6.34 -10.66
CA SER A 245 5.34 7.54 -11.45
C SER A 245 4.37 7.26 -12.61
N ILE A 246 4.54 6.14 -13.32
CA ILE A 246 3.64 5.75 -14.41
C ILE A 246 2.22 5.54 -13.87
N SER A 247 2.04 4.79 -12.76
CA SER A 247 0.70 4.60 -12.19
C SER A 247 0.09 5.91 -11.68
N ALA A 248 0.89 6.79 -11.10
CA ALA A 248 0.44 8.10 -10.64
C ALA A 248 -0.08 8.95 -11.80
N VAL A 249 0.64 8.98 -12.93
CA VAL A 249 0.21 9.69 -14.14
C VAL A 249 -1.08 9.09 -14.69
N ILE A 250 -1.16 7.76 -14.84
CA ILE A 250 -2.37 7.09 -15.34
C ILE A 250 -3.58 7.40 -14.45
N PHE A 251 -3.43 7.29 -13.13
CA PHE A 251 -4.52 7.60 -12.20
C PHE A 251 -4.89 9.08 -12.21
N THR A 252 -3.93 9.99 -12.40
CA THR A 252 -4.21 11.42 -12.50
C THR A 252 -4.97 11.75 -13.77
N ILE A 253 -4.59 11.16 -14.91
CA ILE A 253 -5.34 11.29 -16.17
C ILE A 253 -6.77 10.79 -15.96
N TYR A 254 -6.93 9.58 -15.43
CA TYR A 254 -8.27 9.01 -15.15
C TYR A 254 -9.13 9.89 -14.24
N TYR A 255 -8.52 10.54 -13.23
CA TYR A 255 -9.21 11.45 -12.31
C TYR A 255 -9.86 12.64 -13.02
N PHE A 256 -9.22 13.16 -14.08
CA PHE A 256 -9.69 14.33 -14.83
C PHE A 256 -10.53 13.97 -16.07
N THR A 257 -10.36 12.79 -16.65
CA THR A 257 -11.02 12.43 -17.92
C THR A 257 -12.30 11.62 -17.76
N VAL A 258 -12.52 10.94 -16.64
CA VAL A 258 -13.65 10.02 -16.44
C VAL A 258 -14.56 10.52 -15.32
N ASP A 259 -15.88 10.41 -15.50
CA ASP A 259 -16.84 10.56 -14.40
C ASP A 259 -16.77 9.36 -13.45
N TRP A 260 -15.75 9.37 -12.59
CA TRP A 260 -15.51 8.34 -11.59
C TRP A 260 -16.44 8.47 -10.39
N MET A 261 -17.06 9.65 -10.18
CA MET A 261 -18.06 9.88 -9.13
C MET A 261 -19.45 9.37 -9.53
N GLY A 262 -19.71 9.20 -10.84
CA GLY A 262 -21.00 8.80 -11.37
C GLY A 262 -22.05 9.91 -11.28
N GLN A 263 -21.63 11.18 -11.25
CA GLN A 263 -22.50 12.34 -11.12
C GLN A 263 -23.59 12.36 -12.19
N GLU A 264 -23.29 11.95 -13.43
CA GLU A 264 -24.29 11.89 -14.50
C GLU A 264 -25.42 10.90 -14.20
N LYS A 265 -25.10 9.78 -13.56
CA LYS A 265 -26.09 8.75 -13.21
C LYS A 265 -27.04 9.24 -12.12
N TYR A 266 -26.52 9.99 -11.15
CA TYR A 266 -27.33 10.62 -10.11
C TYR A 266 -28.16 11.79 -10.65
N ALA A 267 -27.59 12.63 -11.51
CA ALA A 267 -28.31 13.71 -12.16
C ALA A 267 -29.50 13.20 -13.00
N ARG A 268 -29.34 12.08 -13.71
CA ARG A 268 -30.42 11.42 -14.47
C ARG A 268 -31.46 10.72 -13.59
N ALA A 269 -31.12 10.32 -12.37
CA ALA A 269 -32.06 9.72 -11.43
C ALA A 269 -32.90 10.77 -10.67
N ALA A 270 -32.42 12.02 -10.65
CA ALA A 270 -33.08 13.15 -10.01
C ALA A 270 -33.96 13.99 -10.96
N ALA A 271 -33.85 13.77 -12.29
CA ALA A 271 -34.65 14.40 -13.34
C ALA A 271 -35.80 13.49 -13.77
#